data_AF-A0AAP1V8Z9-F1
#
_entry.id   AF-A0AAP1V8Z9-F1
#
_cell.length_a   1.000
_cell.length_b   1.000
_cell.length_c   1.000
_cell.angle_alpha   90.00
_cell.angle_beta   90.00
_cell.angle_gamma   90.00
#
_symmetry.space_group_name_H-M   'P 1'
#
loop_
_entity.id
_entity.type
_entity.pdbx_description
1 polymer ?
#
loop_
_entity_poly.entity_id
_entity_poly.type
_entity_poly.pdbx_seq_one_letter_code
_entity_poly.pdbx_strand_id
1 'polypeptide(L)'
;MVFHLFASLAEFERELVRERRRAGLDAARARGRKGGRPHASDPKQRKAVLAIMRNRDMSIAEISRHFGVSRSTLYNIQSASREMLE
;
A
#
# COMPACT_ATOMS: atom_id res chain seq x y z
N MET A 1 -42.09 -14.87 1.69
CA MET A 1 -42.30 -13.91 2.80
C MET A 1 -41.31 -14.11 3.95
N VAL A 2 -41.19 -15.32 4.52
CA VAL A 2 -40.22 -15.61 5.60
C VAL A 2 -38.75 -15.40 5.19
N PHE A 3 -38.38 -15.77 3.96
CA PHE A 3 -37.02 -15.55 3.45
C PHE A 3 -36.63 -14.06 3.35
N HIS A 4 -37.58 -13.15 3.14
CA HIS A 4 -37.28 -11.71 3.09
C HIS A 4 -36.96 -11.15 4.46
N LEU A 5 -37.64 -11.63 5.51
CA LEU A 5 -37.35 -11.22 6.88
C LEU A 5 -35.93 -11.66 7.29
N PHE A 6 -35.57 -12.91 7.01
CA PHE A 6 -34.22 -13.41 7.30
C PHE A 6 -33.15 -12.72 6.44
N ALA A 7 -33.45 -12.40 5.18
CA ALA A 7 -32.56 -11.61 4.35
C ALA A 7 -32.33 -10.21 4.94
N SER A 8 -33.39 -9.51 5.36
CA SER A 8 -33.26 -8.19 5.99
C SER A 8 -32.48 -8.24 7.31
N LEU A 9 -32.66 -9.30 8.10
CA LEU A 9 -31.93 -9.48 9.36
C LEU A 9 -30.43 -9.74 9.09
N ALA A 10 -30.11 -10.59 8.11
CA ALA A 10 -28.73 -10.86 7.71
C ALA A 10 -28.03 -9.61 7.17
N GLU A 11 -28.74 -8.75 6.43
CA GLU A 11 -28.21 -7.46 5.97
C GLU A 11 -27.94 -6.51 7.13
N PHE A 12 -28.85 -6.44 8.11
CA PHE A 12 -28.66 -5.64 9.32
C PHE A 12 -27.45 -6.08 10.13
N GLU A 13 -27.29 -7.39 10.37
CA GLU A 13 -26.12 -7.93 11.08
C GLU A 13 -24.82 -7.64 10.33
N ARG A 14 -24.83 -7.77 9.00
CA ARG A 14 -23.67 -7.46 8.17
C ARG A 14 -23.28 -5.99 8.28
N GLU A 15 -24.25 -5.08 8.37
CA GLU A 15 -23.97 -3.65 8.51
C GLU A 15 -23.39 -3.33 9.89
N LEU A 16 -23.91 -3.92 10.98
CA LEU A 16 -23.33 -3.78 12.31
C LEU A 16 -21.86 -4.27 12.38
N VAL A 17 -21.55 -5.38 11.71
CA VAL A 17 -20.17 -5.89 11.62
C VAL A 17 -19.26 -4.93 10.86
N ARG A 18 -19.77 -4.29 9.80
CA ARG A 18 -19.03 -3.29 9.02
C ARG A 18 -18.72 -2.04 9.84
N GLU A 19 -19.70 -1.51 10.56
CA GLU A 19 -19.50 -0.35 11.44
C GLU A 19 -18.42 -0.65 12.49
N ARG A 20 -18.52 -1.81 13.15
CA ARG A 20 -17.52 -2.23 14.15
C ARG A 20 -16.13 -2.37 13.54
N ARG A 21 -16.02 -2.94 12.34
CA ARG A 21 -14.75 -3.05 11.62
C ARG A 21 -14.16 -1.68 11.31
N ARG A 22 -14.98 -0.73 10.87
CA ARG A 22 -14.55 0.64 10.56
C ARG A 22 -14.04 1.34 11.81
N ALA A 23 -14.79 1.29 12.91
CA ALA A 23 -14.35 1.83 14.20
C ALA A 23 -13.01 1.23 14.67
N GLY A 24 -12.83 -0.09 14.50
CA GLY A 24 -11.57 -0.76 14.81
C GLY A 24 -10.40 -0.32 13.93
N LEU A 25 -10.63 -0.15 12.62
CA LEU A 25 -9.63 0.36 11.68
C LEU A 25 -9.23 1.80 12.02
N ASP A 26 -10.19 2.65 12.35
CA ASP A 26 -9.94 4.06 12.70
C ASP A 26 -9.16 4.16 14.02
N ALA A 27 -9.50 3.35 15.03
CA ALA A 27 -8.70 3.25 16.25
C ALA A 27 -7.28 2.73 15.98
N ALA A 28 -7.10 1.79 15.05
CA ALA A 28 -5.77 1.30 14.67
C ALA A 28 -4.95 2.39 13.93
N ARG A 29 -5.58 3.15 13.03
CA ARG A 29 -4.96 4.29 12.34
C ARG A 29 -4.55 5.39 13.31
N ALA A 30 -5.39 5.70 14.30
CA ALA A 30 -5.06 6.67 15.35
C ALA A 30 -3.82 6.26 16.17
N ARG A 31 -3.59 4.95 16.34
CA ARG A 31 -2.35 4.39 16.93
C ARG A 31 -1.16 4.32 15.95
N GLY A 32 -1.28 4.86 14.75
CA GLY A 32 -0.22 4.90 13.74
C GLY A 32 -0.12 3.66 12.82
N ARG A 33 -1.07 2.71 12.88
CA ARG A 33 -1.08 1.60 11.89
C ARG A 33 -1.59 2.11 10.54
N LYS A 34 -0.73 2.07 9.51
CA LYS A 34 -1.06 2.45 8.13
C LYS A 34 -1.97 1.42 7.42
N GLY A 35 -1.88 0.14 7.79
CA GLY A 35 -2.61 -0.95 7.13
C GLY A 35 -2.15 -1.22 5.69
N GLY A 36 -2.91 -2.05 4.95
CA GLY A 36 -2.62 -2.37 3.54
C GLY A 36 -1.46 -3.34 3.32
N ARG A 37 -1.16 -3.62 2.03
CA ARG A 37 -0.02 -4.46 1.64
C ARG A 37 1.28 -3.67 1.90
N PRO A 38 2.26 -4.23 2.63
CA PRO A 38 3.54 -3.56 2.81
C PRO A 38 4.24 -3.40 1.45
N HIS A 39 5.01 -2.33 1.33
CA HIS A 39 5.82 -2.16 0.14
C HIS A 39 6.91 -3.23 0.07
N ALA A 40 7.18 -3.72 -1.15
CA ALA A 40 8.21 -4.73 -1.39
C ALA A 40 9.64 -4.23 -1.14
N SER A 41 9.87 -2.91 -1.16
CA SER A 41 11.18 -2.30 -0.98
C SER A 41 11.34 -1.64 0.39
N ASP A 42 12.47 -1.89 1.03
CA ASP A 42 12.88 -1.27 2.29
C ASP A 42 13.14 0.25 2.09
N PRO A 43 12.86 1.13 3.08
CA PRO A 43 13.14 2.56 2.96
C PRO A 43 14.61 2.89 2.64
N LYS A 44 15.58 2.11 3.13
CA LYS A 44 17.00 2.31 2.79
C LYS A 44 17.25 1.96 1.33
N GLN A 45 16.65 0.86 0.87
CA GLN A 45 16.73 0.42 -0.52
C GLN A 45 16.15 1.47 -1.48
N ARG A 46 15.04 2.12 -1.10
CA ARG A 46 14.46 3.22 -1.90
C ARG A 46 15.42 4.39 -2.06
N LYS A 47 16.06 4.82 -0.97
CA LYS A 47 17.04 5.91 -1.02
C LYS A 47 18.23 5.55 -1.91
N ALA A 48 18.75 4.33 -1.79
CA ALA A 48 19.84 3.85 -2.64
C ALA A 48 19.45 3.80 -4.12
N VAL A 49 18.26 3.27 -4.43
CA VAL A 49 17.71 3.24 -5.80
C VAL A 49 17.59 4.65 -6.37
N LEU A 50 17.04 5.61 -5.62
CA LEU A 50 16.89 7.00 -6.07
C LEU A 50 18.24 7.67 -6.33
N ALA A 51 19.24 7.42 -5.49
CA ALA A 51 20.59 7.94 -5.69
C ALA A 51 21.25 7.38 -6.97
N ILE A 52 21.18 6.07 -7.18
CA ILE A 52 21.75 5.40 -8.36
C ILE A 52 21.04 5.85 -9.63
N MET A 53 19.70 5.95 -9.61
CA MET A 53 18.91 6.44 -10.75
C MET A 53 19.22 7.90 -11.10
N ARG A 54 19.66 8.71 -10.13
CA ARG A 54 20.06 10.12 -10.36
C ARG A 54 21.43 10.24 -11.02
N ASN A 55 22.39 9.40 -10.63
CA ASN A 55 23.75 9.44 -11.17
C ASN A 55 23.84 8.89 -12.61
N ARG A 56 22.86 8.07 -13.04
CA ARG A 56 22.77 7.47 -14.38
C ARG A 56 23.94 6.54 -14.77
N ASP A 57 24.72 6.08 -13.81
CA ASP A 57 25.85 5.18 -14.04
C ASP A 57 25.44 3.75 -14.44
N MET A 58 24.20 3.35 -14.14
CA MET A 58 23.67 2.01 -14.42
C MET A 58 22.36 2.08 -15.19
N SER A 59 22.15 1.09 -16.08
CA SER A 59 20.86 0.95 -16.76
C SER A 59 19.76 0.51 -15.79
N ILE A 60 18.51 0.89 -16.08
CA ILE A 60 17.33 0.49 -15.30
C ILE A 60 17.22 -1.05 -15.17
N ALA A 61 17.67 -1.78 -16.19
CA ALA A 61 17.68 -3.24 -16.18
C ALA A 61 18.68 -3.82 -15.17
N GLU A 62 19.86 -3.22 -15.06
CA GLU A 62 20.89 -3.63 -14.10
C GLU A 62 20.46 -3.30 -12.66
N ILE A 63 19.89 -2.11 -12.46
CA ILE A 63 19.34 -1.70 -11.15
C ILE A 63 18.25 -2.68 -10.72
N SER A 64 17.34 -3.04 -11.63
CA SER A 64 16.26 -4.00 -11.36
C SER A 64 16.80 -5.36 -10.91
N ARG A 65 17.84 -5.89 -11.58
CA ARG A 65 18.49 -7.15 -11.19
C ARG A 65 19.23 -7.03 -9.86
N HIS A 66 20.00 -5.96 -9.68
CA HIS A 66 20.80 -5.73 -8.47
C HIS A 66 19.93 -5.66 -7.20
N PHE A 67 18.77 -5.00 -7.30
CA PHE A 67 17.86 -4.81 -6.17
C PHE A 67 16.74 -5.85 -6.08
N GLY A 68 16.65 -6.79 -7.04
CA GLY A 68 15.61 -7.83 -7.04
C GLY A 68 14.18 -7.28 -7.19
N VAL A 69 14.01 -6.10 -7.77
CA VAL A 69 12.71 -5.43 -7.93
C VAL A 69 12.40 -5.22 -9.40
N SER A 70 11.12 -5.27 -9.78
CA SER A 70 10.69 -5.02 -11.16
C SER A 70 11.02 -3.58 -11.60
N ARG A 71 11.15 -3.38 -12.92
CA ARG A 71 11.27 -2.03 -13.50
C ARG A 71 10.12 -1.11 -13.08
N SER A 72 8.89 -1.65 -13.03
CA SER A 72 7.72 -0.90 -12.55
C SER A 72 7.87 -0.44 -11.10
N THR A 73 8.49 -1.24 -10.23
CA THR A 73 8.75 -0.85 -8.84
C THR A 73 9.74 0.30 -8.76
N LEU A 74 10.77 0.32 -9.61
CA LEU A 74 11.74 1.42 -9.67
C LEU A 74 11.08 2.75 -10.06
N TYR A 75 10.25 2.75 -11.11
CA TYR A 75 9.53 3.96 -11.54
C TYR A 75 8.51 4.42 -10.50
N ASN A 76 7.81 3.49 -9.83
CA ASN A 76 6.89 3.83 -8.74
C ASN A 76 7.62 4.48 -7.55
N ILE A 77 8.86 4.06 -7.25
CA ILE A 77 9.68 4.69 -6.22
C ILE A 77 10.07 6.11 -6.65
N GLN A 78 10.41 6.31 -7.92
CA GLN A 78 10.76 7.63 -8.46
C GLN A 78 9.56 8.58 -8.49
N SER A 79 8.38 8.14 -8.94
CA SER A 79 7.17 8.97 -8.98
C SER A 79 6.71 9.36 -7.58
N ALA A 80 6.67 8.40 -6.65
CA ALA A 80 6.32 8.67 -5.25
C ALA A 80 7.31 9.65 -4.59
N SER A 81 8.60 9.61 -4.96
CA SER A 81 9.57 10.59 -4.46
C SER A 81 9.37 12.00 -5.03
N ARG A 82 8.87 12.11 -6.26
CA ARG A 82 8.58 13.41 -6.89
C ARG A 82 7.35 14.06 -6.26
N GLU A 83 6.28 13.28 -6.06
CA GLU A 83 5.04 13.73 -5.41
C GLU A 83 5.23 14.20 -3.96
N MET A 84 6.30 13.77 -3.28
CA MET A 84 6.64 14.23 -1.91
C MET A 84 7.40 15.56 -1.87
N LEU A 85 7.95 16.02 -3.00
CA LEU A 85 8.71 17.27 -3.09
C LEU A 85 7.85 18.44 -3.58
N GLU A 86 6.67 18.14 -4.12
CA GLU A 86 5.60 19.08 -4.48
C GLU A 86 4.66 19.29 -3.29
#